data_AF-A0A967MPP4-F1
#
_entry.id   AF-A0A967MPP4-F1
#
_cell.length_a   1.000
_cell.length_b   1.000
_cell.length_c   1.000
_cell.angle_alpha   90.00
_cell.angle_beta   90.00
_cell.angle_gamma   90.00
#
_symmetry.space_group_name_H-M   'P 1'
#
loop_
_entity.id
_entity.type
_entity.pdbx_description
1 polymer ?
#
loop_
_entity_poly.entity_id
_entity_poly.type
_entity_poly.pdbx_seq_one_letter_code
_entity_poly.pdbx_strand_id
1 'polypeptide(L)'
;PLEHIRALLGGRGVGLVISDMAPNISGIDSVDQPRAMHLSELAADLAAEVLEPGGSLLTKAFQGEGFDAWREGLRARYGRVKVIKPRASRARSRELYVLARDFKL
;
A
#
# COMPACT_ATOMS: atom_id res chain seq x y z
N PRO A 1 -16.21 3.47 0.55
CA PRO A 1 -15.21 4.06 -0.38
C PRO A 1 -14.77 3.08 -1.48
N LEU A 2 -14.27 1.89 -1.11
CA LEU A 2 -13.83 0.85 -2.05
C LEU A 2 -14.94 0.45 -3.04
N GLU A 3 -16.15 0.16 -2.54
CA GLU A 3 -17.33 -0.14 -3.37
C GLU A 3 -17.64 0.93 -4.43
N HIS A 4 -17.44 2.21 -4.10
CA HIS A 4 -17.68 3.30 -5.03
C HIS A 4 -16.62 3.33 -6.14
N ILE A 5 -15.36 3.07 -5.80
CA ILE A 5 -14.26 2.93 -6.78
C ILE A 5 -14.54 1.74 -7.71
N ARG A 6 -14.97 0.60 -7.16
CA ARG A 6 -15.34 -0.59 -7.93
C ARG A 6 -16.46 -0.30 -8.94
N ALA A 7 -17.51 0.39 -8.49
CA ALA A 7 -18.60 0.80 -9.36
C ALA A 7 -18.13 1.70 -10.51
N LEU A 8 -17.23 2.65 -10.25
CA LEU A 8 -16.66 3.53 -11.28
C LEU A 8 -15.77 2.79 -12.29
N LEU A 9 -15.06 1.75 -11.85
CA LEU A 9 -14.24 0.93 -12.73
C LEU A 9 -15.09 0.05 -13.65
N GLY A 10 -16.29 -0.35 -13.20
CA GLY A 10 -17.25 -1.10 -14.01
C GLY A 10 -16.74 -2.49 -14.42
N GLY A 11 -15.99 -3.16 -13.53
CA GLY A 11 -15.39 -4.47 -13.80
C GLY A 11 -14.14 -4.45 -14.68
N ARG A 12 -13.68 -3.27 -15.14
CA ARG A 12 -12.39 -3.14 -15.79
C ARG A 12 -11.28 -3.28 -14.76
N GLY A 13 -10.27 -4.08 -15.10
CA GLY A 13 -9.06 -4.10 -14.33
C GLY A 13 -8.22 -2.85 -14.58
N VAL A 14 -7.24 -2.60 -13.70
CA VAL A 14 -6.32 -1.48 -13.82
C VAL A 14 -4.87 -1.98 -13.78
N GLY A 15 -3.99 -1.27 -14.49
CA GLY A 15 -2.56 -1.57 -14.48
C GLY A 15 -1.81 -1.05 -13.24
N LEU A 16 -2.39 -0.08 -12.52
CA LEU A 16 -1.75 0.57 -11.39
C LEU A 16 -2.76 1.05 -10.34
N VAL A 17 -2.50 0.71 -9.08
CA VAL A 17 -3.11 1.34 -7.91
C VAL A 17 -2.06 2.17 -7.19
N ILE A 18 -2.38 3.42 -6.86
CA ILE A 18 -1.52 4.30 -6.07
C ILE A 18 -2.27 4.74 -4.81
N SER A 19 -1.63 4.62 -3.65
CA SER A 19 -2.11 5.17 -2.39
C SER A 19 -1.05 6.07 -1.79
N ASP A 20 -1.42 7.32 -1.55
CA ASP A 20 -0.65 8.27 -0.73
C ASP A 20 -1.38 8.60 0.59
N MET A 21 -2.16 7.65 1.10
CA MET A 21 -2.91 7.85 2.34
C MET A 21 -1.97 7.89 3.55
N ALA A 22 -2.27 8.79 4.49
CA ALA A 22 -1.69 8.83 5.83
C ALA A 22 -2.83 9.09 6.82
N PRO A 23 -2.78 8.52 8.03
CA PRO A 23 -3.79 8.82 9.03
C PRO A 23 -3.55 10.22 9.60
N ASN A 24 -4.56 10.77 10.28
CA ASN A 24 -4.35 11.94 11.15
C ASN A 24 -3.40 11.53 12.28
N ILE A 25 -2.16 12.00 12.19
CA ILE A 25 -1.07 11.69 13.12
C ILE A 25 -1.35 12.36 14.46
N SER A 26 -1.51 11.54 15.49
CA SER A 26 -1.72 12.00 16.87
C SER A 26 -0.40 12.35 17.59
N GLY A 27 0.73 11.81 17.09
CA GLY A 27 2.03 11.87 17.75
C GLY A 27 2.26 10.74 18.74
N ILE A 28 1.30 9.82 18.90
CA ILE A 28 1.38 8.66 19.78
C ILE A 28 1.57 7.42 18.92
N ASP A 29 2.77 6.84 18.97
CA ASP A 29 3.17 5.74 18.08
C ASP A 29 2.26 4.51 18.16
N SER A 30 1.82 4.13 19.37
CA SER A 30 0.92 2.99 19.58
C SER A 30 -0.47 3.18 18.96
N VAL A 31 -0.84 4.42 18.62
CA VAL A 31 -2.10 4.75 17.94
C VAL A 31 -1.86 4.97 16.44
N ASP A 32 -0.78 5.66 16.10
CA ASP A 32 -0.51 6.06 14.72
C ASP A 32 -0.03 4.88 13.86
N GLN A 33 0.76 3.96 14.42
CA GLN A 33 1.29 2.81 13.67
C GLN A 33 0.16 1.87 13.19
N PRO A 34 -0.79 1.41 14.03
CA PRO A 34 -1.90 0.57 13.56
C PRO A 34 -2.78 1.27 12.53
N ARG A 35 -3.03 2.58 12.69
CA ARG A 35 -3.82 3.36 11.71
C ARG A 35 -3.13 3.46 10.36
N ALA A 36 -1.82 3.68 10.35
CA ALA A 36 -1.02 3.70 9.14
C ALA A 36 -1.02 2.34 8.44
N MET A 37 -0.82 1.26 9.20
CA MET A 37 -0.87 -0.10 8.67
C MET A 37 -2.22 -0.42 8.05
N HIS A 38 -3.32 -0.08 8.74
CA HIS A 38 -4.67 -0.31 8.22
C HIS A 38 -4.91 0.35 6.85
N LEU A 39 -4.40 1.57 6.63
CA LEU A 39 -4.51 2.24 5.32
C LEU A 39 -3.67 1.54 4.24
N SER A 40 -2.49 1.04 4.58
CA SER A 40 -1.66 0.27 3.64
C SER A 40 -2.29 -1.08 3.29
N GLU A 41 -2.95 -1.73 4.25
CA GLU A 41 -3.73 -2.96 4.05
C GLU A 41 -4.93 -2.73 3.12
N LEU A 42 -5.75 -1.70 3.39
CA LEU A 42 -6.87 -1.34 2.54
C LEU A 42 -6.45 -1.04 1.09
N ALA A 43 -5.28 -0.43 0.89
CA ALA A 43 -4.74 -0.19 -0.45
C ALA A 43 -4.31 -1.51 -1.14
N ALA A 44 -3.75 -2.45 -0.39
CA ALA A 44 -3.36 -3.76 -0.91
C ALA A 44 -4.57 -4.64 -1.23
N ASP A 45 -5.62 -4.58 -0.42
CA ASP A 45 -6.88 -5.30 -0.64
C ASP A 45 -7.60 -4.77 -1.88
N LEU A 46 -7.73 -3.44 -2.02
CA LEU A 46 -8.26 -2.85 -3.25
C LEU A 46 -7.46 -3.32 -4.47
N ALA A 47 -6.13 -3.26 -4.40
CA ALA A 47 -5.27 -3.68 -5.50
C ALA A 47 -5.46 -5.15 -5.87
N ALA A 48 -5.64 -6.04 -4.89
CA ALA A 48 -5.88 -7.46 -5.15
C ALA A 48 -7.21 -7.70 -5.89
N GLU A 49 -8.19 -6.83 -5.72
CA GLU A 49 -9.49 -6.95 -6.38
C GLU A 49 -9.54 -6.33 -7.78
N VAL A 50 -8.76 -5.28 -8.03
CA VAL A 50 -8.90 -4.46 -9.25
C VAL A 50 -7.70 -4.53 -10.19
N LEU A 51 -6.54 -5.03 -9.75
CA LEU A 51 -5.39 -5.15 -10.63
C LEU A 51 -5.57 -6.27 -11.65
N GLU A 52 -5.20 -5.96 -12.88
CA GLU A 52 -4.99 -6.99 -13.91
C GLU A 52 -3.69 -7.77 -13.60
N PRO A 53 -3.57 -9.03 -14.05
CA PRO A 53 -2.29 -9.73 -13.99
C PRO A 53 -1.16 -8.91 -14.62
N GLY A 54 -0.03 -8.84 -13.94
CA GLY A 54 1.09 -7.96 -14.31
C GLY A 54 0.98 -6.52 -13.79
N GLY A 55 -0.16 -6.13 -13.20
CA GLY A 55 -0.38 -4.83 -12.60
C GLY A 55 0.52 -4.52 -11.39
N SER A 56 0.45 -3.28 -10.91
CA SER A 56 1.32 -2.78 -9.84
C SER A 56 0.57 -2.02 -8.75
N LEU A 57 1.09 -2.07 -7.52
CA LEU A 57 0.68 -1.26 -6.38
C LEU A 57 1.86 -0.39 -5.94
N LEU A 58 1.63 0.91 -5.84
CA LEU A 58 2.52 1.85 -5.16
C LEU A 58 1.78 2.41 -3.95
N THR A 59 2.21 2.10 -2.73
CA THR A 59 1.53 2.56 -1.52
C THR A 59 2.48 3.21 -0.54
N LYS A 60 2.07 4.34 0.02
CA LYS A 60 2.72 4.93 1.20
C LYS A 60 2.49 4.01 2.40
N ALA A 61 3.55 3.80 3.15
CA ALA A 61 3.52 3.05 4.40
C ALA A 61 4.50 3.66 5.40
N PHE A 62 4.37 3.25 6.65
CA PHE A 62 5.22 3.72 7.73
C PHE A 62 5.92 2.52 8.35
N GLN A 63 7.25 2.60 8.45
CA GLN A 63 8.02 1.54 9.06
C GLN A 63 7.68 1.40 10.55
N GLY A 64 7.41 0.19 11.00
CA GLY A 64 7.07 -0.12 12.38
C GLY A 64 6.49 -1.52 12.50
N GLU A 65 5.76 -1.76 13.58
CA GLU A 65 5.09 -3.04 13.83
C GLU A 65 4.14 -3.41 12.68
N GLY A 66 4.11 -4.70 12.32
CA GLY A 66 3.28 -5.25 11.25
C GLY A 66 3.83 -5.05 9.83
N PHE A 67 4.74 -4.09 9.61
CA PHE A 67 5.21 -3.74 8.27
C PHE A 67 5.88 -4.92 7.53
N ASP A 68 6.81 -5.62 8.18
CA ASP A 68 7.52 -6.72 7.52
C ASP A 68 6.59 -7.90 7.19
N ALA A 69 5.66 -8.23 8.08
CA ALA A 69 4.66 -9.29 7.83
C ALA A 69 3.75 -8.94 6.64
N TRP A 70 3.25 -7.71 6.60
CA TRP A 70 2.48 -7.20 5.48
C TRP A 70 3.28 -7.20 4.17
N ARG A 71 4.56 -6.80 4.20
CA ARG A 71 5.45 -6.83 3.03
C ARG A 71 5.68 -8.25 2.51
N GLU A 72 5.85 -9.23 3.39
CA GLU A 72 5.96 -10.64 2.97
C GLU A 72 4.67 -11.14 2.32
N GLY A 73 3.50 -10.70 2.81
CA GLY A 73 2.21 -10.93 2.14
C GLY A 73 2.18 -10.39 0.71
N LEU A 74 2.74 -9.20 0.48
CA LEU A 74 2.90 -8.66 -0.88
C LEU A 74 3.87 -9.51 -1.72
N ARG A 75 4.96 -10.01 -1.16
CA ARG A 75 5.93 -10.84 -1.91
C ARG A 75 5.33 -12.16 -2.39
N ALA A 76 4.37 -12.71 -1.66
CA ALA A 76 3.60 -13.87 -2.11
C ALA A 76 2.79 -13.56 -3.37
N ARG A 77 2.16 -12.37 -3.43
CA ARG A 77 1.20 -11.98 -4.49
C ARG A 77 1.82 -11.24 -5.68
N TYR A 78 3.04 -10.75 -5.57
CA TYR A 78 3.70 -9.93 -6.59
C TYR A 78 5.04 -10.53 -6.99
N GLY A 79 5.47 -10.35 -8.24
CA GLY A 79 6.78 -10.82 -8.73
C GLY A 79 7.94 -10.01 -8.14
N ARG A 80 7.73 -8.74 -7.82
CA ARG A 80 8.76 -7.89 -7.20
C ARG A 80 8.18 -6.90 -6.20
N VAL A 81 8.78 -6.83 -5.02
CA VAL A 81 8.42 -5.83 -3.99
C VAL A 81 9.66 -5.04 -3.60
N LYS A 82 9.60 -3.71 -3.73
CA LYS A 82 10.67 -2.78 -3.37
C LYS A 82 10.18 -1.77 -2.34
N VAL A 83 11.01 -1.53 -1.32
CA VAL A 83 10.83 -0.43 -0.37
C VAL A 83 11.63 0.77 -0.86
N ILE A 84 11.01 1.93 -0.92
CA ILE A 84 11.57 3.16 -1.48
C ILE A 84 11.45 4.24 -0.41
N LYS A 85 12.59 4.80 0.00
CA LYS A 85 12.63 6.02 0.82
C LYS A 85 12.70 7.23 -0.12
N PRO A 86 11.68 8.11 -0.18
CA PRO A 86 11.73 9.27 -1.04
C PRO A 86 12.84 10.23 -0.62
N ARG A 87 13.54 10.84 -1.58
CA ARG A 87 14.54 11.89 -1.29
C ARG A 87 13.94 13.11 -0.58
N ALA A 88 12.66 13.39 -0.83
CA ALA A 88 11.93 14.48 -0.19
C ALA A 88 11.48 14.15 1.25
N SER A 89 11.55 12.87 1.67
CA SER A 89 11.15 12.46 3.02
C SER A 89 12.21 12.93 4.03
N ARG A 90 11.76 13.53 5.14
CA ARG A 90 12.65 13.95 6.23
C ARG A 90 13.38 12.73 6.79
N ALA A 91 14.66 12.89 7.16
CA ALA A 91 15.49 11.79 7.68
C ALA A 91 14.87 11.08 8.88
N ARG A 92 14.20 11.82 9.77
CA ARG A 92 13.51 11.29 10.96
C ARG A 92 12.15 10.64 10.68
N SER A 93 11.61 10.79 9.49
CA SER A 93 10.29 10.24 9.15
C SER A 93 10.41 8.72 8.97
N ARG A 94 9.42 7.97 9.47
CA ARG A 94 9.27 6.53 9.19
C ARG A 94 8.57 6.26 7.86
N GLU A 95 8.16 7.31 7.17
CA GLU A 95 7.47 7.22 5.87
C GLU A 95 8.37 6.59 4.81
N LEU A 96 7.78 5.69 4.05
CA LEU A 96 8.36 5.04 2.90
C LEU A 96 7.24 4.74 1.89
N TYR A 97 7.62 4.36 0.68
CA TYR A 97 6.70 3.78 -0.28
C TYR A 97 7.09 2.33 -0.54
N VAL A 98 6.08 1.48 -0.73
CA VAL A 98 6.27 0.12 -1.21
C VAL A 98 5.73 0.03 -2.62
N LEU A 99 6.62 -0.37 -3.54
CA LEU A 99 6.31 -0.65 -4.93
C LEU A 99 6.28 -2.16 -5.12
N ALA A 100 5.07 -2.72 -5.24
CA ALA A 100 4.82 -4.10 -5.58
C ALA A 100 4.43 -4.17 -7.07
N ARG A 101 5.12 -4.99 -7.85
CA ARG A 101 4.94 -5.10 -9.31
C ARG A 101 4.77 -6.54 -9.72
N ASP A 102 4.23 -6.72 -10.92
CA ASP A 102 4.03 -8.02 -11.54
C ASP A 102 3.03 -8.84 -10.70
N PHE A 103 1.82 -8.29 -10.52
CA PHE A 103 0.74 -8.94 -9.76
C PHE A 103 0.43 -10.34 -10.32
N LYS A 104 0.39 -11.33 -9.43
CA LYS A 104 0.14 -12.74 -9.72
C LYS A 104 -1.33 -13.03 -9.39
N LEU A 105 -2.07 -13.55 -10.37
CA LEU A 105 -3.40 -14.13 -10.16
C LEU A 105 -3.31 -15.43 -9.35
#